data_AF-A0A653G504-F1
#
_entry.id   AF-A0A653G504-F1
#
_cell.length_a   1.000
_cell.length_b   1.000
_cell.length_c   1.000
_cell.angle_alpha   90.00
_cell.angle_beta   90.00
_cell.angle_gamma   90.00
#
_symmetry.space_group_name_H-M   'P 1'
#
loop_
_entity.id
_entity.type
_entity.pdbx_description
1 polymer ?
#
loop_
_entity_poly.entity_id
_entity_poly.type
_entity_poly.pdbx_seq_one_letter_code
_entity_poly.pdbx_strand_id
1 'polypeptide(L)'
;MRVIFSPRAEKELKKITKIDQIALARKIRLIKDEAFNLQEEKLSGFKNIFRVRVSNYRIVYRKTSQEIYIILIGHRKDIYNLVNKLLR
;
A
#
# COMPACT_ATOMS: atom_id res chain seq x y z
N MET A 1 1.16 8.30 14.29
CA MET A 1 0.34 7.72 13.20
C MET A 1 0.25 6.20 13.36
N ARG A 2 -0.95 5.61 13.39
CA ARG A 2 -1.15 4.15 13.46
C ARG A 2 -1.13 3.54 12.06
N VAL A 3 -0.69 2.30 11.92
CA VAL A 3 -0.75 1.56 10.66
C VAL A 3 -1.76 0.43 10.82
N ILE A 4 -2.78 0.42 9.98
CA ILE A 4 -3.87 -0.57 9.98
C ILE A 4 -3.88 -1.24 8.62
N PHE A 5 -4.12 -2.55 8.58
CA PHE A 5 -4.24 -3.31 7.34
C PHE A 5 -5.69 -3.73 7.14
N SER A 6 -6.17 -3.66 5.91
CA SER A 6 -7.41 -4.35 5.54
C SER A 6 -7.21 -5.87 5.67
N PRO A 7 -8.26 -6.64 5.96
CA PRO A 7 -8.17 -8.10 6.01
C PRO A 7 -7.61 -8.71 4.70
N ARG A 8 -7.87 -8.06 3.56
CA ARG A 8 -7.34 -8.48 2.26
C ARG A 8 -5.85 -8.19 2.14
N ALA A 9 -5.42 -6.98 2.50
CA ALA A 9 -4.00 -6.62 2.46
C ALA A 9 -3.17 -7.54 3.35
N GLU A 10 -3.69 -7.89 4.53
CA GLU A 10 -3.02 -8.83 5.44
C GLU A 10 -2.92 -10.24 4.84
N LYS A 11 -4.01 -10.75 4.26
CA LYS A 11 -4.01 -12.06 3.57
C LYS A 11 -3.04 -12.10 2.40
N GLU A 12 -3.00 -11.06 1.58
CA GLU A 12 -2.07 -10.99 0.45
C GLU A 12 -0.62 -10.89 0.91
N LEU A 13 -0.33 -10.07 1.92
CA LEU A 13 1.02 -9.95 2.48
C LEU A 13 1.57 -11.29 2.97
N LYS A 14 0.72 -12.12 3.59
CA LYS A 14 1.11 -13.46 4.08
C LYS A 14 1.53 -14.43 2.95
N LYS A 15 1.04 -14.23 1.72
CA LYS A 15 1.36 -15.07 0.54
C LYS A 15 2.65 -14.65 -0.17
N ILE A 16 3.15 -13.45 0.11
CA ILE A 16 4.34 -12.90 -0.54
C ILE A 16 5.60 -13.55 0.05
N THR A 17 6.69 -13.60 -0.71
CA THR A 17 7.97 -14.14 -0.22
C THR A 17 8.48 -13.36 1.00
N LYS A 18 9.27 -13.99 1.89
CA LYS A 18 9.79 -13.31 3.09
C LYS A 18 10.66 -12.09 2.76
N ILE A 19 11.46 -12.18 1.70
CA ILE A 19 12.32 -11.08 1.23
C ILE A 19 11.46 -9.88 0.81
N ASP A 20 10.42 -10.12 0.02
CA ASP A 20 9.50 -9.08 -0.42
C ASP A 20 8.66 -8.51 0.74
N GLN A 21 8.22 -9.35 1.69
CA GLN A 21 7.55 -8.90 2.92
C GLN A 21 8.41 -7.90 3.70
N ILE A 22 9.71 -8.16 3.84
CA ILE A 22 10.65 -7.25 4.52
C ILE A 22 10.75 -5.92 3.77
N ALA A 23 10.87 -5.96 2.44
CA ALA A 23 10.92 -4.75 1.62
C ALA A 23 9.64 -3.92 1.74
N LEU A 24 8.47 -4.57 1.73
CA LEU A 24 7.16 -3.94 1.92
C LEU A 24 7.05 -3.32 3.31
N ALA A 25 7.43 -4.04 4.37
CA ALA A 25 7.39 -3.55 5.74
C ALA A 25 8.30 -2.32 5.95
N ARG A 26 9.50 -2.32 5.35
CA ARG A 26 10.39 -1.15 5.36
C ARG A 26 9.73 0.05 4.69
N LYS A 27 9.11 -0.14 3.52
CA LYS A 27 8.41 0.96 2.83
C LYS A 27 7.24 1.49 3.66
N ILE A 28 6.44 0.63 4.31
CA ILE A 28 5.32 1.06 5.16
C ILE A 28 5.80 1.90 6.35
N ARG A 29 6.94 1.55 6.96
CA ARG A 29 7.56 2.37 8.01
C ARG A 29 7.96 3.75 7.49
N LEU A 30 8.59 3.83 6.31
CA LEU A 30 8.93 5.12 5.71
C LEU A 30 7.70 6.00 5.45
N ILE A 31 6.57 5.40 5.02
CA ILE A 31 5.31 6.14 4.84
C ILE A 31 4.80 6.66 6.18
N LYS A 32 4.89 5.85 7.25
CA LYS A 32 4.51 6.23 8.61
C LYS A 32 5.33 7.39 9.15
N ASP A 33 6.63 7.39 8.87
CA ASP A 33 7.57 8.38 9.36
C ASP A 33 7.62 9.63 8.46
N GLU A 34 6.75 9.71 7.45
CA GLU A 34 6.65 10.82 6.49
C GLU A 34 7.97 11.16 5.80
N ALA A 35 8.80 10.15 5.55
CA ALA A 35 10.10 10.34 4.95
C ALA A 35 10.00 11.04 3.59
N PHE A 36 10.99 11.88 3.26
CA PHE A 36 11.09 12.49 1.93
C PHE A 36 11.27 11.41 0.85
N ASN A 37 10.76 11.68 -0.36
CA ASN A 37 10.94 10.84 -1.56
C ASN A 37 10.34 9.41 -1.49
N LEU A 38 9.12 9.26 -0.96
CA LEU A 38 8.42 7.97 -0.96
C LEU A 38 8.13 7.42 -2.37
N GLN A 39 8.15 8.27 -3.40
CA GLN A 39 7.62 8.01 -4.74
C GLN A 39 6.16 7.52 -4.65
N GLU A 40 5.37 8.16 -3.77
CA GLU A 40 3.94 7.92 -3.69
C GLU A 40 3.22 8.68 -4.81
N GLU A 41 2.25 8.03 -5.43
CA GLU A 41 1.38 8.62 -6.43
C GLU A 41 -0.05 8.64 -5.90
N LYS A 42 -0.70 9.80 -5.95
CA LYS A 42 -2.13 9.90 -5.65
C LYS A 42 -2.93 9.25 -6.79
N LEU A 43 -3.86 8.36 -6.46
CA LEU A 43 -4.71 7.74 -7.48
C LEU A 43 -5.80 8.72 -7.92
N SER A 44 -5.91 8.94 -9.22
CA SER A 44 -6.92 9.82 -9.81
C SER A 44 -8.34 9.28 -9.59
N GLY A 45 -9.28 10.18 -9.32
CA GLY A 45 -10.67 9.83 -9.01
C GLY A 45 -10.93 9.40 -7.56
N PHE A 46 -9.90 9.37 -6.69
CA PHE A 46 -10.06 8.99 -5.29
C PHE A 46 -9.55 10.06 -4.32
N LYS A 47 -10.31 10.29 -3.24
CA LYS A 47 -9.91 11.20 -2.17
C LYS A 47 -8.96 10.50 -1.20
N ASN A 48 -7.76 11.06 -1.03
CA ASN A 48 -6.74 10.62 -0.07
C ASN A 48 -6.27 9.16 -0.26
N ILE A 49 -6.39 8.61 -1.48
CA ILE A 49 -5.83 7.29 -1.80
C ILE A 49 -4.52 7.47 -2.57
N PHE A 50 -3.50 6.77 -2.11
CA PHE A 50 -2.15 6.82 -2.62
C PHE A 50 -1.66 5.41 -2.96
N ARG A 51 -0.68 5.36 -3.85
CA ARG A 51 0.01 4.13 -4.26
C ARG A 51 1.51 4.35 -4.16
N VAL A 52 2.22 3.40 -3.55
CA VAL A 52 3.69 3.37 -3.59
C VAL A 52 4.19 2.07 -4.23
N ARG A 53 5.30 2.15 -4.96
CA ARG A 53 5.96 1.01 -5.58
C ARG A 53 7.00 0.40 -4.63
N VAL A 54 7.02 -0.93 -4.57
CA VAL A 54 8.05 -1.72 -3.90
C VAL A 54 8.42 -2.88 -4.81
N SER A 55 9.52 -2.73 -5.57
CA SER A 55 9.93 -3.73 -6.56
C SER A 55 8.77 -4.11 -7.52
N ASN A 56 8.34 -5.37 -7.49
CA ASN A 56 7.24 -5.93 -8.27
C ASN A 56 5.85 -5.76 -7.62
N TYR A 57 5.79 -5.27 -6.38
CA TYR A 57 4.54 -5.05 -5.65
C TYR A 57 4.16 -3.58 -5.62
N ARG A 58 2.89 -3.31 -5.36
CA ARG A 58 2.40 -1.99 -4.99
C ARG A 58 1.62 -2.09 -3.68
N ILE A 59 1.67 -0.99 -2.93
CA ILE A 59 0.88 -0.78 -1.72
C ILE A 59 -0.08 0.35 -2.04
N VAL A 60 -1.37 0.09 -1.90
CA VAL A 60 -2.43 1.11 -2.02
C VAL A 60 -2.95 1.39 -0.62
N TYR A 61 -2.96 2.65 -0.23
CA TYR A 61 -3.31 3.06 1.12
C TYR A 61 -4.04 4.38 1.14
N ARG A 62 -4.77 4.60 2.23
CA ARG A 62 -5.31 5.90 2.61
C ARG A 62 -4.47 6.46 3.75
N LYS A 63 -4.17 7.75 3.71
CA LYS A 63 -3.47 8.46 4.80
C LYS A 63 -4.35 9.57 5.36
N THR A 64 -4.37 9.68 6.68
CA THR A 64 -4.96 10.78 7.46
C THR A 64 -3.90 11.32 8.43
N SER A 65 -4.24 12.35 9.21
CA SER A 65 -3.35 12.85 10.27
C SER A 65 -3.10 11.85 11.40
N GLN A 66 -3.97 10.84 11.56
CA GLN A 66 -3.91 9.90 12.68
C GLN A 66 -3.51 8.47 12.27
N GLU A 67 -3.84 8.07 11.04
CA GLU A 67 -3.65 6.70 10.56
C GLU A 67 -3.22 6.60 9.09
N ILE A 68 -2.47 5.52 8.82
CA ILE A 68 -2.29 4.94 7.49
C ILE A 68 -3.09 3.65 7.45
N TYR A 69 -4.06 3.60 6.54
CA TYR A 69 -4.86 2.42 6.29
C TYR A 69 -4.41 1.75 4.99
N ILE A 70 -3.74 0.61 5.09
CA ILE A 70 -3.28 -0.19 3.95
C ILE A 70 -4.47 -0.94 3.38
N ILE A 71 -4.95 -0.49 2.22
CA ILE A 71 -6.14 -1.03 1.56
C ILE A 71 -5.78 -2.31 0.81
N LEU A 72 -4.73 -2.28 -0.01
CA LEU A 72 -4.29 -3.40 -0.84
C LEU A 72 -2.77 -3.51 -0.87
N ILE A 73 -2.29 -4.74 -0.87
CA ILE A 73 -0.92 -5.10 -1.26
C ILE A 73 -1.05 -6.14 -2.36
N GLY A 74 -0.32 -5.97 -3.46
CA GLY A 74 -0.44 -6.87 -4.59
C GLY A 74 0.64 -6.70 -5.62
N HIS A 75 0.87 -7.75 -6.39
CA HIS A 75 1.83 -7.75 -7.48
C HIS A 75 1.36 -6.82 -8.61
N ARG A 76 2.30 -6.29 -9.41
CA ARG A 76 2.04 -5.30 -10.47
C ARG A 76 0.96 -5.72 -11.47
N LYS A 77 0.84 -7.02 -11.72
CA LYS A 77 -0.08 -7.60 -12.70
C LYS A 77 -1.53 -7.58 -12.23
N ASP A 78 -1.75 -7.66 -10.91
CA ASP A 78 -3.07 -7.92 -10.34
C ASP A 78 -3.68 -6.66 -9.71
N ILE A 79 -2.84 -5.77 -9.19
CA ILE A 79 -3.30 -4.68 -8.34
C ILE A 79 -4.12 -3.62 -9.08
N TYR A 80 -3.88 -3.37 -10.37
CA TYR A 80 -4.70 -2.43 -11.14
C TYR A 80 -6.12 -2.95 -11.33
N ASN A 81 -6.28 -4.25 -11.57
CA ASN A 81 -7.59 -4.89 -11.64
C ASN A 81 -8.31 -4.83 -10.29
N LEU A 82 -7.59 -5.03 -9.19
CA LEU A 82 -8.16 -4.95 -7.84
C LEU A 82 -8.57 -3.53 -7.46
N VAL A 83 -7.77 -2.53 -7.78
CA VAL A 83 -8.11 -1.12 -7.55
C VAL A 83 -9.39 -0.76 -8.28
N ASN A 84 -9.52 -1.12 -9.57
CA ASN A 84 -10.73 -0.82 -10.33
C ASN A 84 -11.98 -1.53 -9.80
N LYS A 85 -11.85 -2.77 -9.29
CA LYS A 85 -12.99 -3.55 -8.78
C LYS A 85 -13.43 -3.18 -7.36
N LEU A 86 -12.52 -2.68 -6.54
CA LEU A 86 -12.73 -2.54 -5.10
C LEU A 86 -12.84 -1.08 -4.64
N LEU A 87 -12.38 -0.13 -5.45
CA LEU A 87 -12.36 1.29 -5.10
C LEU A 87 -13.27 2.15 -5.98
N ARG A 88 -13.52 1.77 -7.24
CA ARG A 88 -14.58 2.36 -8.07
C ARG A 88 -15.89 1.62 -7.83
#